data_AF-A0A1W1CL41-F1
#
_entry.id   AF-A0A1W1CL41-F1
#
_cell.length_a   1.000
_cell.length_b   1.000
_cell.length_c   1.000
_cell.angle_alpha   90.00
_cell.angle_beta   90.00
_cell.angle_gamma   90.00
#
_symmetry.space_group_name_H-M   'P 1'
#
loop_
_entity.id
_entity.type
_entity.pdbx_description
1 polymer ?
#
loop_
_entity_poly.entity_id
_entity_poly.type
_entity_poly.pdbx_seq_one_letter_code
_entity_poly.pdbx_strand_id
1 'polypeptide(L)'
;MDIQTVGNSVTITGNIKTIGDYQAIKSTLESLAATSTSITIDIKDSISITSSVIGFLTKLVQKDKVDIQIKVGNANLYELFDEINLVQLFKVTRR
;
A
#
# COMPACT_ATOMS: atom_id res chain seq x y z
N MET A 1 -6.10 7.67 10.84
CA MET A 1 -5.20 7.49 9.68
C MET A 1 -5.37 8.70 8.79
N ASP A 2 -4.28 9.21 8.24
CA ASP A 2 -4.26 10.29 7.26
C ASP A 2 -3.76 9.75 5.92
N ILE A 3 -4.43 10.11 4.82
CA ILE A 3 -4.07 9.71 3.46
C ILE A 3 -3.91 10.97 2.63
N GLN A 4 -2.73 11.16 2.06
CA GLN A 4 -2.43 12.26 1.15
C GLN A 4 -2.05 11.72 -0.22
N THR A 5 -2.62 12.29 -1.28
CA THR A 5 -2.31 11.94 -2.66
C THR A 5 -1.56 13.07 -3.35
N VAL A 6 -0.45 12.74 -4.01
CA VAL A 6 0.33 13.68 -4.82
C VAL A 6 0.69 12.97 -6.12
N GLY A 7 0.03 13.35 -7.22
CA GLY A 7 0.17 12.66 -8.51
C GLY A 7 -0.22 11.19 -8.40
N ASN A 8 0.72 10.29 -8.72
CA ASN A 8 0.54 8.84 -8.60
C ASN A 8 1.06 8.26 -7.27
N SER A 9 1.36 9.12 -6.29
CA SER A 9 1.89 8.72 -4.99
C SER A 9 0.84 8.91 -3.89
N VAL A 10 0.76 7.94 -2.98
CA VAL A 10 -0.08 7.96 -1.78
C VAL A 10 0.82 7.94 -0.56
N THR A 11 0.67 8.88 0.35
CA THR A 11 1.29 8.85 1.68
C THR A 11 0.26 8.45 2.71
N ILE A 12 0.55 7.40 3.47
CA ILE A 12 -0.31 6.89 4.56
C ILE A 12 0.42 7.11 5.89
N THR A 13 -0.26 7.80 6.79
CA THR A 13 0.21 8.05 8.16
C THR A 13 -0.81 7.53 9.19
N GLY A 14 -0.33 6.88 10.23
CA GLY A 14 -1.11 6.18 11.24
C GLY A 14 -1.35 4.70 10.93
N ASN A 15 -1.94 4.02 11.90
CA ASN A 15 -2.18 2.57 11.83
C ASN A 15 -3.37 2.21 10.93
N ILE A 16 -3.18 1.19 10.10
CA ILE A 16 -4.24 0.60 9.25
C ILE A 16 -4.92 -0.54 10.03
N LYS A 17 -6.00 -0.26 10.75
CA LYS A 17 -6.63 -1.25 11.67
C LYS A 17 -8.12 -1.44 11.44
N THR A 18 -8.83 -0.43 10.96
CA THR A 18 -10.29 -0.45 10.86
C THR A 18 -10.77 -0.78 9.46
N ILE A 19 -12.04 -1.21 9.34
CA ILE A 19 -12.70 -1.40 8.05
C ILE A 19 -12.77 -0.07 7.28
N GLY A 20 -12.97 1.05 7.99
CA GLY A 20 -12.96 2.39 7.40
C GLY A 20 -11.61 2.75 6.78
N ASP A 21 -10.51 2.39 7.44
CA ASP A 21 -9.15 2.60 6.90
C ASP A 21 -8.96 1.84 5.59
N TYR A 22 -9.38 0.57 5.55
CA TYR A 22 -9.36 -0.24 4.33
C TYR A 22 -10.18 0.38 3.20
N GLN A 23 -11.40 0.83 3.48
CA GLN A 23 -12.27 1.46 2.47
C GLN A 23 -11.64 2.74 1.91
N ALA A 24 -11.07 3.59 2.76
CA ALA A 24 -10.40 4.81 2.33
C ALA A 24 -9.18 4.52 1.43
N ILE A 25 -8.30 3.60 1.85
CA ILE A 25 -7.15 3.17 1.04
C ILE A 25 -7.60 2.63 -0.31
N LYS A 26 -8.62 1.76 -0.30
CA LYS A 26 -9.17 1.15 -1.51
C LYS A 26 -9.68 2.22 -2.48
N SER A 27 -10.56 3.11 -2.05
CA SER A 27 -11.11 4.16 -2.92
C SER A 27 -10.05 5.10 -3.47
N THR A 28 -9.04 5.44 -2.67
CA THR A 28 -7.90 6.25 -3.13
C THR A 28 -7.09 5.53 -4.20
N LEU A 29 -6.73 4.28 -3.97
CA LEU A 29 -5.93 3.49 -4.91
C LEU A 29 -6.70 3.12 -6.19
N GLU A 30 -8.00 2.83 -6.11
CA GLU A 30 -8.84 2.61 -7.29
C GLU A 30 -8.89 3.88 -8.18
N SER A 31 -9.01 5.05 -7.56
CA SER A 31 -9.01 6.33 -8.28
C SER A 31 -7.67 6.60 -8.97
N LEU A 32 -6.56 6.25 -8.33
CA LEU A 32 -5.23 6.37 -8.92
C LEU A 32 -4.98 5.33 -10.02
N ALA A 33 -5.39 4.08 -9.82
CA ALA A 33 -5.26 3.02 -10.81
C ALA A 33 -6.07 3.30 -12.08
N ALA A 34 -7.16 4.08 -11.99
CA ALA A 34 -7.92 4.52 -13.14
C ALA A 34 -7.17 5.53 -14.03
N THR A 35 -6.17 6.23 -13.49
CA THR A 35 -5.44 7.31 -14.21
C THR A 35 -3.97 6.99 -14.43
N SER A 36 -3.39 6.09 -13.63
CA SER A 36 -1.97 5.78 -13.61
C SER A 36 -1.76 4.27 -13.58
N THR A 37 -0.85 3.77 -14.41
CA THR A 37 -0.43 2.36 -14.42
C THR A 37 0.66 2.06 -13.40
N SER A 38 1.20 3.08 -12.73
CA SER A 38 2.16 2.94 -11.64
C SER A 38 1.74 3.77 -10.43
N ILE A 39 1.82 3.18 -9.24
CA ILE A 39 1.43 3.82 -7.98
C ILE A 39 2.54 3.61 -6.95
N THR A 40 2.95 4.69 -6.29
CA THR A 40 3.88 4.63 -5.15
C THR A 40 3.12 4.82 -3.85
N ILE A 41 3.28 3.92 -2.88
CA ILE A 41 2.64 3.98 -1.57
C ILE A 41 3.74 4.22 -0.53
N ASP A 42 3.70 5.34 0.17
CA ASP A 42 4.63 5.71 1.25
C ASP A 42 3.93 5.55 2.60
N ILE A 43 4.24 4.46 3.32
CA ILE A 43 3.71 4.17 4.65
C ILE A 43 4.72 4.64 5.68
N LYS A 44 4.40 5.70 6.42
CA LYS A 44 5.34 6.39 7.30
C LYS A 44 5.64 5.64 8.59
N ASP A 45 4.60 5.30 9.33
CA ASP A 45 4.66 4.91 10.75
C ASP A 45 3.78 3.70 11.09
N SER A 46 3.00 3.18 10.14
CA SER A 46 2.18 1.99 10.38
C SER A 46 3.07 0.77 10.66
N ILE A 47 2.76 0.05 11.73
CA ILE A 47 3.47 -1.15 12.16
C ILE A 47 2.88 -2.39 11.48
N SER A 48 1.63 -2.32 11.05
CA SER A 48 0.90 -3.45 10.48
C SER A 48 0.03 -3.01 9.30
N ILE A 49 -0.43 -4.01 8.54
CA ILE A 49 -1.40 -3.86 7.47
C ILE A 49 -2.40 -5.02 7.56
N THR A 50 -3.66 -4.77 7.22
CA THR A 50 -4.68 -5.82 7.25
C THR A 50 -4.59 -6.71 6.00
N SER A 51 -4.97 -7.98 6.14
CA SER A 51 -5.01 -8.94 5.03
C SER A 51 -5.92 -8.48 3.89
N SER A 52 -6.97 -7.72 4.19
CA SER A 52 -7.86 -7.11 3.18
C SER A 52 -7.13 -6.12 2.28
N VAL A 53 -6.25 -5.28 2.84
CA VAL A 53 -5.46 -4.34 2.04
C VAL A 53 -4.44 -5.10 1.20
N ILE A 54 -3.76 -6.09 1.77
CA ILE A 54 -2.83 -6.96 1.03
C ILE A 54 -3.54 -7.62 -0.16
N GLY A 55 -4.69 -8.25 0.06
CA GLY A 55 -5.43 -8.92 -1.02
C GLY A 55 -5.87 -7.96 -2.12
N PHE A 56 -6.24 -6.74 -1.76
CA PHE A 56 -6.57 -5.69 -2.72
C PHE A 56 -5.35 -5.23 -3.54
N LEU A 57 -4.19 -5.00 -2.89
CA LEU A 57 -2.95 -4.67 -3.59
C LEU A 57 -2.51 -5.78 -4.54
N THR A 58 -2.60 -7.05 -4.11
CA THR A 58 -2.31 -8.21 -4.95
C THR A 58 -3.21 -8.24 -6.18
N LYS A 59 -4.50 -7.94 -6.03
CA LYS A 59 -5.43 -7.85 -7.17
C LYS A 59 -4.99 -6.76 -8.15
N LEU A 60 -4.63 -5.57 -7.67
CA LEU A 60 -4.18 -4.48 -8.53
C LEU A 60 -2.94 -4.87 -9.35
N VAL A 61 -1.95 -5.51 -8.72
CA VAL A 61 -0.73 -5.95 -9.42
C VAL A 61 -1.00 -7.09 -10.39
N GLN A 62 -1.71 -8.13 -9.95
CA GLN A 62 -1.83 -9.36 -10.74
C GLN A 62 -2.92 -9.28 -11.82
N LYS A 63 -4.08 -8.71 -11.48
CA LYS A 63 -5.26 -8.62 -12.35
C LYS A 63 -5.26 -7.35 -13.17
N ASP A 64 -5.09 -6.21 -12.50
CA ASP A 64 -5.21 -4.89 -13.13
C ASP A 64 -3.87 -4.40 -13.73
N LYS A 65 -2.79 -5.19 -13.55
CA LYS A 65 -1.43 -4.94 -14.07
C LYS A 65 -0.85 -3.58 -13.66
N VAL A 66 -1.25 -3.09 -12.49
CA VAL A 66 -0.73 -1.85 -11.92
C VAL A 66 0.63 -2.12 -11.29
N ASP A 67 1.63 -1.31 -11.63
CA ASP A 67 2.94 -1.36 -11.01
C ASP A 67 2.90 -0.67 -9.64
N ILE A 68 3.03 -1.45 -8.56
CA ILE A 68 2.99 -0.92 -7.19
C ILE A 68 4.38 -0.95 -6.58
N GLN A 69 4.79 0.19 -6.03
CA GLN A 69 5.96 0.32 -5.19
C GLN A 69 5.56 0.77 -3.79
N ILE A 70 6.00 0.06 -2.76
CA ILE A 70 5.74 0.44 -1.37
C ILE A 70 7.04 0.91 -0.70
N LYS A 71 7.00 2.07 -0.05
CA LYS A 71 8.05 2.59 0.82
C LYS A 71 7.56 2.47 2.25
N VAL A 72 8.34 1.82 3.10
CA VAL A 72 7.94 1.54 4.49
C VAL A 72 8.94 2.19 5.43
N GLY A 73 8.45 3.08 6.30
CA GLY A 73 9.26 3.73 7.34
C GLY A 73 9.41 2.90 8.62
N ASN A 74 8.57 1.88 8.81
CA ASN A 74 8.63 1.01 9.99
C ASN A 74 9.28 -0.35 9.67
N ALA A 75 10.31 -0.74 10.43
CA ALA A 75 11.03 -1.99 10.23
C ALA A 75 10.12 -3.23 10.38
N ASN A 76 9.24 -3.24 11.38
CA ASN A 76 8.34 -4.38 11.64
C ASN A 76 7.37 -4.60 10.47
N LEU A 77 6.90 -3.52 9.84
CA LEU A 77 6.03 -3.65 8.67
C LEU A 77 6.81 -4.16 7.45
N TYR A 78 8.07 -3.76 7.28
CA TYR A 78 8.93 -4.34 6.24
C TYR A 78 9.13 -5.85 6.47
N GLU A 79 9.47 -6.24 7.69
CA GLU A 79 9.65 -7.66 8.07
C GLU A 79 8.38 -8.46 7.83
N LEU A 80 7.21 -7.92 8.17
CA LEU A 80 5.91 -8.53 7.86
C LEU A 80 5.77 -8.83 6.36
N PHE A 81 6.11 -7.87 5.48
CA PHE A 81 6.06 -8.08 4.02
C PHE A 81 7.07 -9.12 3.54
N ASP A 82 8.23 -9.23 4.20
CA ASP A 82 9.30 -10.16 3.85
C ASP A 82 8.93 -11.59 4.25
N GLU A 83 8.43 -11.79 5.47
CA GLU A 83 7.96 -13.08 6.00
C GLU A 83 6.87 -13.71 5.12
N ILE A 84 5.99 -12.88 4.55
CA ILE A 84 4.91 -13.33 3.65
C ILE A 84 5.28 -13.29 2.16
N ASN A 85 6.56 -13.07 1.83
CA ASN A 85 7.11 -13.05 0.45
C ASN A 85 6.46 -12.02 -0.49
N LEU A 86 6.00 -10.89 0.03
CA LEU A 86 5.37 -9.82 -0.73
C LEU A 86 6.32 -8.66 -1.08
N VAL A 87 7.53 -8.65 -0.53
CA VAL A 87 8.57 -7.65 -0.85
C VAL A 87 8.81 -7.54 -2.35
N GLN A 88 8.95 -8.68 -3.03
CA GLN A 88 9.18 -8.70 -4.48
C GLN A 88 7.94 -8.31 -5.28
N LEU A 89 6.75 -8.74 -4.85
CA LEU A 89 5.49 -8.45 -5.54
C LEU A 89 5.15 -6.96 -5.55
N PHE A 90 5.39 -6.27 -4.42
CA PHE A 90 5.07 -4.86 -4.24
C PHE A 90 6.28 -3.93 -4.27
N LYS A 91 7.44 -4.44 -4.71
CA LYS A 91 8.71 -3.70 -4.77
C LYS A 91 8.97 -2.92 -3.47
N VAL A 92 8.78 -3.59 -2.34
CA VAL A 92 8.82 -2.97 -1.01
C VAL A 92 10.24 -2.52 -0.72
N THR A 93 10.40 -1.26 -0.32
CA THR A 93 11.68 -0.65 0.02
C THR A 93 11.61 -0.01 1.40
N ARG A 94 12.73 -0.08 2.13
CA ARG A 94 12.89 0.66 3.39
C ARG A 94 13.11 2.13 3.07
N ARG A 95 12.49 3.01 3.86
CA ARG A 95 12.70 4.45 3.80
C ARG A 95 14.00 4.86 4.49
#